data_AF-A0AA35WR14-F1
#
_entry.id   AF-A0AA35WR14-F1
#
_cell.length_a   1.000
_cell.length_b   1.000
_cell.length_c   1.000
_cell.angle_alpha   90.00
_cell.angle_beta   90.00
_cell.angle_gamma   90.00
#
_symmetry.space_group_name_H-M   'P 1'
#
loop_
_entity.id
_entity.type
_entity.pdbx_description
1 polymer ?
#
loop_
_entity_poly.entity_id
_entity_poly.type
_entity_poly.pdbx_seq_one_letter_code
_entity_poly.pdbx_strand_id
1 'polypeptide(L)'
;MPLRKIKKKREPNWKEWDRLAQKEGLRAPITSVNGDVYTGEWKDDLKHGKGTQVWKASGDLYDGDWEAGMRHEFGTLSVRDEDSGEYIKKYSGGWKHDKRHGYGTNYYSQRECYEGEWQRGQRGGWGRMHYSDGSVYEGEWLGDQRSGKGLLRLPNGNRYEGTWERDMKNGEGRFLHQDKGQVYSGTWVDDVAKCGVMEDVDRDSAPHSPPYPIPQCTLEDSDAVLTAAREHHLQ
;
A
#
# COMPACT_ATOMS: atom_id res chain seq x y z
N MET A 1 29.22 -64.82 -5.19
CA MET A 1 28.71 -64.57 -6.56
C MET A 1 29.47 -63.40 -7.16
N PRO A 2 30.06 -63.50 -8.36
CA PRO A 2 30.76 -62.36 -8.95
C PRO A 2 29.73 -61.35 -9.50
N LEU A 3 29.84 -60.10 -9.06
CA LEU A 3 29.04 -58.99 -9.58
C LEU A 3 29.38 -58.78 -11.06
N ARG A 4 28.53 -59.26 -11.97
CA ARG A 4 28.61 -58.91 -13.39
C ARG A 4 28.40 -57.40 -13.51
N LYS A 5 29.46 -56.65 -13.83
CA LYS A 5 29.36 -55.24 -14.22
C LYS A 5 28.49 -55.17 -15.48
N ILE A 6 27.24 -54.75 -15.32
CA ILE A 6 26.34 -54.45 -16.43
C ILE A 6 27.00 -53.30 -17.20
N LYS A 7 27.47 -53.55 -18.43
CA LYS A 7 28.00 -52.50 -19.30
C LYS A 7 26.87 -51.49 -19.53
N LYS A 8 27.02 -50.25 -19.03
CA LYS A 8 26.12 -49.16 -19.38
C LYS A 8 26.03 -49.09 -20.91
N LYS A 9 24.83 -49.25 -21.47
CA LYS A 9 24.61 -49.05 -22.92
C LYS A 9 25.14 -47.65 -23.27
N ARG A 10 26.04 -47.58 -24.26
CA ARG A 10 26.50 -46.29 -24.79
C ARG A 10 25.28 -45.56 -25.35
N GLU A 11 25.06 -44.36 -24.83
CA GLU A 11 24.03 -43.49 -25.38
C GLU A 11 24.45 -43.06 -26.80
N PRO A 12 23.50 -42.93 -27.73
CA PRO A 12 23.80 -42.41 -29.06
C PRO A 12 24.23 -40.94 -28.98
N ASN A 13 25.21 -40.56 -29.79
CA ASN A 13 25.83 -39.22 -29.79
C ASN A 13 24.83 -38.06 -29.95
N TRP A 14 23.70 -38.29 -30.63
CA TRP A 14 22.69 -37.26 -30.80
C TRP A 14 22.14 -36.75 -29.46
N LYS A 15 22.10 -37.58 -28.40
CA LYS A 15 21.68 -37.14 -27.06
C LYS A 15 22.67 -36.16 -26.43
N GLU A 16 23.95 -36.32 -26.73
CA GLU A 16 24.99 -35.40 -26.26
C GLU A 16 24.90 -34.08 -27.02
N TRP A 17 24.68 -34.14 -28.34
CA TRP A 17 24.44 -32.95 -29.15
C TRP A 17 23.18 -32.21 -28.76
N ASP A 18 22.11 -32.93 -28.41
CA ASP A 18 20.86 -32.36 -27.91
C ASP A 18 21.10 -31.58 -26.61
N ARG A 19 21.80 -32.16 -25.64
CA ARG A 19 22.19 -31.46 -24.39
C ARG A 19 23.08 -30.24 -24.63
N LEU A 20 24.00 -30.33 -25.59
CA LEU A 20 24.89 -29.20 -25.94
C LEU A 20 24.16 -28.09 -26.69
N ALA A 21 23.07 -28.41 -27.38
CA ALA A 21 22.25 -27.45 -28.11
C ALA A 21 21.35 -26.61 -27.19
N GLN A 22 21.05 -27.11 -25.98
CA GLN A 22 20.23 -26.41 -25.00
C GLN A 22 20.84 -25.05 -24.62
N LYS A 23 19.97 -24.04 -24.51
CA LYS A 23 20.36 -22.74 -23.98
C LYS A 23 20.58 -22.86 -22.48
N GLU A 24 21.85 -22.88 -22.14
CA GLU A 24 22.35 -22.82 -20.78
C GLU A 24 23.19 -21.57 -20.55
N GLY A 25 23.17 -21.07 -19.32
CA GLY A 25 24.00 -19.98 -18.81
C GLY A 25 23.67 -18.60 -19.38
N LEU A 26 24.57 -17.65 -19.12
CA LEU A 26 24.46 -16.28 -19.61
C LEU A 26 24.64 -16.24 -21.13
N ARG A 27 23.69 -15.62 -21.84
CA ARG A 27 23.76 -15.46 -23.29
C ARG A 27 23.62 -14.01 -23.73
N ALA A 28 24.16 -13.74 -24.92
CA ALA A 28 23.90 -12.51 -25.66
C ALA A 28 22.38 -12.35 -25.93
N PRO A 29 21.91 -11.13 -26.25
CA PRO A 29 20.50 -10.87 -26.48
C PRO A 29 19.89 -11.81 -27.53
N ILE A 30 18.81 -12.51 -27.16
CA ILE A 30 18.05 -13.38 -28.05
C ILE A 30 16.78 -12.66 -28.45
N THR A 31 16.61 -12.45 -29.76
CA THR A 31 15.39 -11.90 -30.33
C THR A 31 14.46 -13.04 -30.75
N SER A 32 13.23 -13.01 -30.25
CA SER A 32 12.17 -13.95 -30.59
C SER A 32 11.49 -13.55 -31.90
N VAL A 33 10.72 -14.46 -32.50
CA VAL A 33 10.04 -14.23 -33.80
C VAL A 33 9.05 -13.06 -33.73
N ASN A 34 8.41 -12.86 -32.58
CA ASN A 34 7.52 -11.72 -32.32
C ASN A 34 8.29 -10.40 -32.08
N GLY A 35 9.62 -10.44 -32.11
CA GLY A 35 10.50 -9.30 -31.89
C GLY A 35 10.80 -9.00 -30.42
N ASP A 36 10.31 -9.81 -29.48
CA ASP A 36 10.67 -9.70 -28.07
C ASP A 36 12.14 -10.01 -27.87
N VAL A 37 12.81 -9.25 -27.00
CA VAL A 37 14.24 -9.41 -26.74
C VAL A 37 14.43 -9.84 -25.30
N TYR A 38 15.19 -10.92 -25.09
CA TYR A 38 15.64 -11.34 -23.78
C TYR A 38 17.16 -11.36 -23.70
N THR A 39 17.70 -10.78 -22.64
CA THR A 39 19.14 -10.78 -22.33
C THR A 39 19.30 -11.27 -20.91
N GLY A 40 20.01 -12.38 -20.71
CA GLY A 40 20.16 -12.93 -19.37
C GLY A 40 20.57 -14.39 -19.37
N GLU A 41 20.39 -15.01 -18.21
CA GLU A 41 20.67 -16.41 -18.01
C GLU A 41 19.55 -17.30 -18.57
N TRP A 42 19.96 -18.49 -19.01
CA TRP A 42 19.10 -19.55 -19.53
C TRP A 42 19.39 -20.85 -18.83
N LYS A 43 18.36 -21.68 -18.69
CA LYS A 43 18.46 -23.05 -18.18
C LYS A 43 17.36 -23.89 -18.80
N ASP A 44 17.70 -25.06 -19.32
CA ASP A 44 16.78 -25.99 -19.98
C ASP A 44 15.93 -25.29 -21.08
N ASP A 45 16.56 -24.44 -21.89
CA ASP A 45 15.90 -23.61 -22.92
C ASP A 45 14.87 -22.58 -22.42
N LEU A 46 14.80 -22.36 -21.11
CA LEU A 46 13.93 -21.39 -20.46
C LEU A 46 14.74 -20.24 -19.86
N LYS A 47 14.08 -19.09 -19.72
CA LYS A 47 14.65 -17.94 -19.01
C LYS A 47 14.82 -18.31 -17.54
N HIS A 48 16.00 -18.06 -17.01
CA HIS A 48 16.35 -18.41 -15.63
C HIS A 48 17.31 -17.36 -15.07
N GLY A 49 17.50 -17.32 -13.74
CA GLY A 49 18.48 -16.42 -13.11
C GLY A 49 18.18 -14.95 -13.38
N LYS A 50 19.22 -14.12 -13.49
CA LYS A 50 19.05 -12.69 -13.76
C LYS A 50 18.84 -12.44 -15.26
N GLY A 51 17.88 -11.59 -15.60
CA GLY A 51 17.65 -11.23 -16.99
C GLY A 51 16.71 -10.05 -17.20
N THR A 52 16.89 -9.42 -18.35
CA THR A 52 16.08 -8.33 -18.84
C THR A 52 15.27 -8.79 -20.04
N GLN A 53 13.96 -8.56 -19.99
CA GLN A 53 13.01 -8.84 -21.05
C GLN A 53 12.41 -7.53 -21.56
N VAL A 54 12.42 -7.34 -22.88
CA VAL A 54 11.73 -6.25 -23.56
C VAL A 54 10.66 -6.84 -24.46
N TRP A 55 9.41 -6.47 -24.25
CA TRP A 55 8.29 -6.90 -25.09
C TRP A 55 8.08 -5.87 -26.20
N LYS A 56 8.18 -6.30 -27.46
CA LYS A 56 8.10 -5.37 -28.59
C LYS A 56 6.69 -4.82 -28.79
N ALA A 57 5.67 -5.64 -28.51
CA ALA A 57 4.28 -5.26 -28.74
C ALA A 57 3.75 -4.25 -27.71
N SER A 58 4.08 -4.41 -26.42
CA SER A 58 3.66 -3.48 -25.37
C SER A 58 4.68 -2.39 -25.07
N GLY A 59 5.95 -2.59 -25.46
CA GLY A 59 7.04 -1.72 -25.03
C GLY A 59 7.44 -1.90 -23.56
N ASP A 60 6.88 -2.91 -22.87
CA ASP A 60 7.22 -3.16 -21.48
C ASP A 60 8.66 -3.68 -21.36
N LEU A 61 9.30 -3.34 -20.24
CA LEU A 61 10.60 -3.83 -19.84
C LEU A 61 10.51 -4.43 -18.45
N TYR A 62 10.96 -5.67 -18.30
CA TYR A 62 11.16 -6.31 -17.01
C TYR A 62 12.63 -6.58 -16.82
N ASP A 63 13.15 -6.18 -15.67
CA ASP A 63 14.51 -6.46 -15.24
C ASP A 63 14.48 -7.11 -13.85
N GLY A 64 14.91 -8.37 -13.75
CA GLY A 64 14.76 -9.12 -12.51
C GLY A 64 15.14 -10.59 -12.61
N ASP A 65 14.69 -11.34 -11.60
CA ASP A 65 14.89 -12.78 -11.50
C ASP A 65 13.87 -13.58 -12.31
N TRP A 66 14.35 -14.66 -12.91
CA TRP A 66 13.57 -15.57 -13.74
C TRP A 66 13.70 -16.99 -13.21
N GLU A 67 12.59 -17.72 -13.22
CA GLU A 67 12.56 -19.14 -12.93
C GLU A 67 11.63 -19.84 -13.92
N ALA A 68 12.17 -20.82 -14.66
CA ALA A 68 11.44 -21.64 -15.62
C ALA A 68 10.60 -20.81 -16.61
N GLY A 69 11.16 -19.69 -17.10
CA GLY A 69 10.49 -18.81 -18.07
C GLY A 69 9.56 -17.77 -17.46
N MET A 70 9.32 -17.79 -16.15
CA MET A 70 8.42 -16.87 -15.43
C MET A 70 9.21 -15.90 -14.55
N ARG A 71 8.65 -14.72 -14.32
CA ARG A 71 9.20 -13.74 -13.37
C ARG A 71 9.14 -14.30 -11.94
N HIS A 72 10.24 -14.15 -11.22
CA HIS A 72 10.45 -14.72 -9.89
C HIS A 72 11.20 -13.73 -8.98
N GLU A 73 11.29 -14.06 -7.69
CA GLU A 73 12.01 -13.31 -6.65
C GLU A 73 11.85 -11.79 -6.73
N PHE A 74 12.85 -11.04 -7.19
CA PHE A 74 12.78 -9.59 -7.25
C PHE A 74 12.87 -9.11 -8.69
N GLY A 75 12.09 -8.09 -9.02
CA GLY A 75 12.18 -7.48 -10.33
C GLY A 75 11.46 -6.16 -10.44
N THR A 76 11.90 -5.39 -11.42
CA THR A 76 11.32 -4.10 -11.77
C THR A 76 10.65 -4.21 -13.12
N LEU A 77 9.36 -3.88 -13.16
CA LEU A 77 8.59 -3.72 -14.39
C LEU A 77 8.46 -2.23 -14.70
N SER A 78 8.87 -1.86 -15.90
CA SER A 78 8.79 -0.51 -16.44
C SER A 78 7.99 -0.54 -17.75
N VAL A 79 7.25 0.52 -18.01
CA VAL A 79 6.52 0.72 -19.26
C VAL A 79 7.22 1.82 -20.05
N ARG A 80 7.34 1.66 -21.36
CA ARG A 80 7.88 2.71 -22.21
C ARG A 80 6.83 3.81 -22.41
N ASP A 81 7.22 5.03 -22.12
CA ASP A 81 6.44 6.23 -22.38
C ASP A 81 6.44 6.54 -23.88
N GLU A 82 5.27 6.77 -24.46
CA GLU A 82 5.14 7.00 -25.91
C GLU A 82 5.66 8.38 -26.33
N ASP A 83 5.49 9.39 -25.46
CA ASP A 83 5.84 10.78 -25.76
C ASP A 83 7.35 11.02 -25.64
N SER A 84 7.96 10.64 -24.51
CA SER A 84 9.39 10.81 -24.24
C SER A 84 10.26 9.67 -24.78
N GLY A 85 9.68 8.48 -24.98
CA GLY A 85 10.42 7.27 -25.31
C GLY A 85 11.18 6.66 -24.14
N GLU A 86 11.10 7.25 -22.94
CA GLU A 86 11.78 6.79 -21.71
C GLU A 86 11.01 5.66 -21.02
N TYR A 87 11.68 4.91 -20.15
CA TYR A 87 11.03 3.86 -19.36
C TYR A 87 10.57 4.40 -18.02
N ILE A 88 9.25 4.36 -17.77
CA ILE A 88 8.63 4.74 -16.50
C ILE A 88 8.45 3.48 -15.66
N LYS A 89 9.04 3.50 -14.46
CA LYS A 89 8.90 2.40 -13.48
C LYS A 89 7.43 2.27 -13.04
N LYS A 90 6.85 1.09 -13.24
CA LYS A 90 5.44 0.78 -12.87
C LYS A 90 5.34 -0.11 -11.63
N TYR A 91 6.30 -1.01 -11.46
CA TYR A 91 6.39 -1.85 -10.26
C TYR A 91 7.83 -2.20 -9.95
N SER A 92 8.17 -2.26 -8.67
CA SER A 92 9.45 -2.79 -8.21
C SER A 92 9.20 -3.54 -6.91
N GLY A 93 9.57 -4.81 -6.87
CA GLY A 93 9.28 -5.65 -5.71
C GLY A 93 9.28 -7.13 -6.06
N GLY A 94 8.62 -7.90 -5.22
CA GLY A 94 8.64 -9.35 -5.32
C GLY A 94 7.73 -9.91 -6.42
N TRP A 95 8.16 -11.01 -7.02
CA TRP A 95 7.45 -11.75 -8.07
C TRP A 95 7.42 -13.24 -7.75
N LYS A 96 6.33 -13.90 -8.12
CA LYS A 96 6.19 -15.36 -8.05
C LYS A 96 5.27 -15.84 -9.15
N HIS A 97 5.77 -16.68 -10.06
CA HIS A 97 5.03 -17.21 -11.20
C HIS A 97 4.29 -16.11 -11.98
N ASP A 98 5.03 -15.08 -12.40
CA ASP A 98 4.50 -13.92 -13.14
C ASP A 98 3.49 -13.03 -12.42
N LYS A 99 3.29 -13.23 -11.11
CA LYS A 99 2.41 -12.39 -10.29
C LYS A 99 3.22 -11.63 -9.25
N ARG A 100 2.82 -10.38 -8.99
CA ARG A 100 3.34 -9.58 -7.87
C ARG A 100 3.11 -10.34 -6.56
N HIS A 101 4.15 -10.42 -5.72
CA HIS A 101 4.14 -11.22 -4.49
C HIS A 101 5.13 -10.67 -3.47
N GLY A 102 4.86 -10.82 -2.17
CA GLY A 102 5.73 -10.27 -1.13
C GLY A 102 5.69 -8.74 -1.10
N TYR A 103 6.75 -8.10 -0.62
CA TYR A 103 6.78 -6.64 -0.54
C TYR A 103 7.10 -6.01 -1.90
N GLY A 104 6.44 -4.91 -2.23
CA GLY A 104 6.74 -4.16 -3.44
C GLY A 104 6.00 -2.84 -3.57
N THR A 105 6.55 -1.96 -4.40
CA THR A 105 5.99 -0.66 -4.71
C THR A 105 5.40 -0.67 -6.11
N ASN A 106 4.13 -0.31 -6.24
CA ASN A 106 3.47 -0.06 -7.51
C ASN A 106 3.26 1.44 -7.70
N TYR A 107 3.68 1.95 -8.86
CA TYR A 107 3.57 3.35 -9.23
C TYR A 107 2.46 3.45 -10.28
N TYR A 108 1.35 4.10 -9.91
CA TYR A 108 0.22 4.36 -10.80
C TYR A 108 0.45 5.66 -11.58
N SER A 109 1.04 6.66 -10.91
CA SER A 109 1.49 7.93 -11.50
C SER A 109 2.66 8.50 -10.69
N GLN A 110 3.13 9.70 -11.04
CA GLN A 110 4.17 10.39 -10.25
C GLN A 110 3.72 10.73 -8.81
N ARG A 111 2.41 10.82 -8.55
CA ARG A 111 1.84 11.20 -7.24
C ARG A 111 1.08 10.09 -6.56
N GLU A 112 0.85 8.98 -7.25
CA GLU A 112 0.03 7.89 -6.77
C GLU A 112 0.84 6.60 -6.78
N CYS A 113 1.06 6.04 -5.60
CA CYS A 113 1.79 4.80 -5.43
C CYS A 113 1.26 3.98 -4.25
N TYR A 114 1.37 2.66 -4.38
CA TYR A 114 1.16 1.73 -3.29
C TYR A 114 2.49 1.10 -2.92
N GLU A 115 2.82 1.11 -1.64
CA GLU A 115 3.97 0.42 -1.07
C GLU A 115 3.47 -0.55 -0.01
N GLY A 116 3.71 -1.84 -0.18
CA GLY A 116 3.28 -2.82 0.81
C GLY A 116 3.34 -4.24 0.32
N GLU A 117 2.62 -5.10 1.04
CA GLU A 117 2.54 -6.51 0.73
C GLU A 117 1.62 -6.80 -0.47
N TRP A 118 1.99 -7.82 -1.22
CA TRP A 118 1.32 -8.33 -2.41
C TRP A 118 1.13 -9.84 -2.28
N GLN A 119 -0.04 -10.33 -2.65
CA GLN A 119 -0.32 -11.76 -2.72
C GLN A 119 -1.07 -12.08 -4.02
N ARG A 120 -0.50 -12.98 -4.83
CA ARG A 120 -1.09 -13.47 -6.08
C ARG A 120 -1.54 -12.34 -7.03
N GLY A 121 -0.78 -11.24 -7.06
CA GLY A 121 -1.04 -10.10 -7.93
C GLY A 121 -1.93 -9.01 -7.35
N GLN A 122 -2.50 -9.20 -6.16
CA GLN A 122 -3.38 -8.26 -5.46
C GLN A 122 -2.67 -7.69 -4.22
N ARG A 123 -3.06 -6.48 -3.80
CA ARG A 123 -2.64 -5.91 -2.51
C ARG A 123 -3.23 -6.75 -1.38
N GLY A 124 -2.40 -7.06 -0.40
CA GLY A 124 -2.78 -7.81 0.79
C GLY A 124 -1.84 -7.47 1.94
N GLY A 125 -2.16 -7.87 3.16
CA GLY A 125 -1.29 -7.62 4.32
C GLY A 125 -1.21 -6.13 4.66
N TRP A 126 -0.07 -5.67 5.21
CA TRP A 126 0.10 -4.26 5.55
C TRP A 126 0.63 -3.46 4.35
N GLY A 127 0.10 -2.25 4.17
CA GLY A 127 0.51 -1.39 3.06
C GLY A 127 0.11 0.07 3.20
N ARG A 128 0.82 0.91 2.47
CA ARG A 128 0.68 2.35 2.39
C ARG A 128 0.30 2.76 0.97
N MET A 129 -0.83 3.45 0.82
CA MET A 129 -1.28 4.01 -0.45
C MET A 129 -1.19 5.53 -0.39
N HIS A 130 -0.42 6.11 -1.30
CA HIS A 130 -0.43 7.53 -1.61
C HIS A 130 -1.41 7.73 -2.78
N TYR A 131 -2.44 8.55 -2.57
CA TYR A 131 -3.42 8.87 -3.58
C TYR A 131 -3.04 10.17 -4.31
N SER A 132 -3.54 10.32 -5.53
CA SER A 132 -3.29 11.50 -6.37
C SER A 132 -3.85 12.81 -5.80
N ASP A 133 -4.87 12.74 -4.95
CA ASP A 133 -5.45 13.87 -4.21
C ASP A 133 -4.60 14.32 -3.00
N GLY A 134 -3.49 13.61 -2.72
CA GLY A 134 -2.62 13.85 -1.58
C GLY A 134 -3.06 13.17 -0.29
N SER A 135 -4.17 12.41 -0.30
CA SER A 135 -4.53 11.56 0.81
C SER A 135 -3.57 10.36 0.92
N VAL A 136 -3.40 9.87 2.14
CA VAL A 136 -2.52 8.73 2.44
C VAL A 136 -3.27 7.74 3.32
N TYR A 137 -3.37 6.50 2.88
CA TYR A 137 -3.87 5.39 3.69
C TYR A 137 -2.70 4.50 4.12
N GLU A 138 -2.64 4.16 5.41
CA GLU A 138 -1.68 3.22 6.00
C GLU A 138 -2.47 2.19 6.79
N GLY A 139 -2.45 0.92 6.38
CA GLY A 139 -3.28 -0.08 7.05
C GLY A 139 -3.23 -1.45 6.41
N GLU A 140 -4.13 -2.31 6.88
CA GLU A 140 -4.34 -3.63 6.32
C GLU A 140 -5.10 -3.56 4.97
N TRP A 141 -4.75 -4.50 4.09
CA TRP A 141 -5.32 -4.71 2.76
C TRP A 141 -5.69 -6.17 2.60
N LEU A 142 -6.79 -6.42 1.88
CA LEU A 142 -7.22 -7.77 1.51
C LEU A 142 -7.85 -7.73 0.11
N GLY A 143 -7.21 -8.38 -0.86
CA GLY A 143 -7.77 -8.53 -2.21
C GLY A 143 -8.00 -7.19 -2.90
N ASP A 144 -7.00 -6.30 -2.86
CA ASP A 144 -7.07 -4.94 -3.39
C ASP A 144 -8.03 -3.97 -2.68
N GLN A 145 -8.62 -4.36 -1.55
CA GLN A 145 -9.49 -3.50 -0.75
C GLN A 145 -8.87 -3.21 0.61
N ARG A 146 -9.11 -2.01 1.16
CA ARG A 146 -8.79 -1.69 2.56
C ARG A 146 -9.64 -2.56 3.47
N SER A 147 -8.99 -3.14 4.46
CA SER A 147 -9.59 -4.08 5.40
C SER A 147 -8.88 -3.94 6.74
N GLY A 148 -9.43 -4.50 7.83
CA GLY A 148 -8.75 -4.56 9.12
C GLY A 148 -8.50 -3.17 9.70
N LYS A 149 -7.39 -2.95 10.40
CA LYS A 149 -7.05 -1.65 10.99
C LYS A 149 -6.32 -0.77 9.99
N GLY A 150 -6.68 0.51 9.95
CA GLY A 150 -6.02 1.47 9.06
C GLY A 150 -6.22 2.92 9.45
N LEU A 151 -5.29 3.75 8.99
CA LEU A 151 -5.23 5.19 9.17
C LEU A 151 -5.31 5.87 7.81
N LEU A 152 -6.37 6.64 7.59
CA LEU A 152 -6.52 7.54 6.44
C LEU A 152 -6.21 8.97 6.87
N ARG A 153 -5.25 9.61 6.20
CA ARG A 153 -4.95 11.04 6.33
C ARG A 153 -5.44 11.75 5.07
N LEU A 154 -6.24 12.78 5.24
CA LEU A 154 -6.74 13.61 4.16
C LEU A 154 -5.83 14.83 3.97
N PRO A 155 -5.79 15.42 2.77
CA PRO A 155 -4.94 16.58 2.48
C PRO A 155 -5.31 17.84 3.29
N ASN A 156 -6.56 17.92 3.77
CA ASN A 156 -7.03 18.98 4.67
C ASN A 156 -6.57 18.77 6.13
N GLY A 157 -5.82 17.70 6.41
CA GLY A 157 -5.31 17.39 7.74
C GLY A 157 -6.23 16.50 8.59
N ASN A 158 -7.49 16.34 8.19
CA ASN A 158 -8.39 15.42 8.88
C ASN A 158 -7.85 13.99 8.77
N ARG A 159 -8.03 13.20 9.83
CA ARG A 159 -7.57 11.81 9.86
C ARG A 159 -8.63 10.89 10.44
N TYR A 160 -8.74 9.70 9.87
CA TYR A 160 -9.56 8.61 10.38
C TYR A 160 -8.66 7.45 10.76
N GLU A 161 -8.76 6.98 11.99
CA GLU A 161 -8.09 5.78 12.51
C GLU A 161 -9.15 4.80 12.98
N GLY A 162 -9.20 3.60 12.42
CA GLY A 162 -10.24 2.65 12.80
C GLY A 162 -10.22 1.38 11.98
N THR A 163 -11.31 0.64 12.08
CA THR A 163 -11.52 -0.59 11.31
C THR A 163 -12.14 -0.31 9.94
N TRP A 164 -11.72 -1.10 8.96
CA TRP A 164 -12.09 -1.02 7.57
C TRP A 164 -12.61 -2.38 7.11
N GLU A 165 -13.63 -2.35 6.26
CA GLU A 165 -14.15 -3.53 5.58
C GLU A 165 -14.59 -3.14 4.17
N ARG A 166 -14.07 -3.85 3.16
CA ARG A 166 -14.41 -3.64 1.74
C ARG A 166 -14.31 -2.18 1.31
N ASP A 167 -13.18 -1.56 1.61
CA ASP A 167 -12.90 -0.14 1.33
C ASP A 167 -13.74 0.88 2.10
N MET A 168 -14.62 0.47 3.02
CA MET A 168 -15.45 1.37 3.81
C MET A 168 -15.02 1.35 5.29
N LYS A 169 -15.18 2.47 5.98
CA LYS A 169 -15.04 2.54 7.43
C LYS A 169 -16.15 1.70 8.06
N ASN A 170 -15.77 0.71 8.85
CA ASN A 170 -16.72 -0.23 9.44
C ASN A 170 -16.20 -0.74 10.78
N GLY A 171 -17.00 -0.67 11.83
CA GLY A 171 -16.61 -0.97 13.21
C GLY A 171 -16.12 0.25 13.99
N GLU A 172 -15.24 0.05 14.96
CA GLU A 172 -14.77 1.12 15.85
C GLU A 172 -13.72 2.02 15.18
N GLY A 173 -13.77 3.32 15.48
CA GLY A 173 -12.81 4.27 14.96
C GLY A 173 -12.79 5.63 15.65
N ARG A 174 -11.92 6.49 15.15
CA ARG A 174 -11.73 7.86 15.60
C ARG A 174 -11.50 8.75 14.38
N PHE A 175 -12.23 9.85 14.30
CA PHE A 175 -12.10 10.85 13.25
C PHE A 175 -11.67 12.18 13.89
N LEU A 176 -10.50 12.69 13.52
CA LEU A 176 -10.02 14.02 13.92
C LEU A 176 -10.42 15.03 12.85
N HIS A 177 -11.20 16.03 13.27
CA HIS A 177 -11.43 17.28 12.57
C HIS A 177 -10.33 18.27 12.94
N GLN A 178 -9.29 18.36 12.12
CA GLN A 178 -8.12 19.19 12.41
C GLN A 178 -8.47 20.69 12.38
N ASP A 179 -9.42 21.08 11.53
CA ASP A 179 -9.94 22.45 11.42
C ASP A 179 -10.64 22.93 12.69
N LYS A 180 -11.34 22.03 13.39
CA LYS A 180 -12.14 22.36 14.59
C LYS A 180 -11.45 22.00 15.89
N GLY A 181 -10.36 21.23 15.85
CA GLY A 181 -9.75 20.63 17.03
C GLY A 181 -10.70 19.66 17.73
N GLN A 182 -11.46 18.88 16.97
CA GLN A 182 -12.48 17.96 17.51
C GLN A 182 -12.18 16.53 17.12
N VAL A 183 -12.36 15.60 18.05
CA VAL A 183 -12.26 14.16 17.80
C VAL A 183 -13.62 13.53 18.00
N TYR A 184 -14.10 12.84 16.96
CA TYR A 184 -15.25 11.96 17.06
C TYR A 184 -14.78 10.52 17.25
N SER A 185 -15.20 9.86 18.33
CA SER A 185 -14.90 8.45 18.63
C SER A 185 -16.19 7.64 18.67
N GLY A 186 -16.30 6.56 17.90
CA GLY A 186 -17.58 5.85 17.78
C GLY A 186 -17.57 4.55 17.00
N THR A 187 -18.70 4.21 16.40
CA THR A 187 -18.89 3.06 15.51
C THR A 187 -19.38 3.52 14.15
N TRP A 188 -18.77 3.00 13.09
CA TRP A 188 -19.08 3.25 11.69
C TRP A 188 -19.69 2.00 11.06
N VAL A 189 -20.62 2.22 10.13
CA VAL A 189 -21.15 1.17 9.25
C VAL A 189 -21.25 1.78 7.86
N ASP A 190 -20.55 1.18 6.90
CA ASP A 190 -20.51 1.60 5.49
C ASP A 190 -20.23 3.10 5.32
N ASP A 191 -19.11 3.56 5.91
CA ASP A 191 -18.68 4.97 5.95
C ASP A 191 -19.54 5.93 6.77
N VAL A 192 -20.68 5.49 7.31
CA VAL A 192 -21.59 6.31 8.11
C VAL A 192 -21.37 6.08 9.60
N ALA A 193 -21.02 7.16 10.31
CA ALA A 193 -20.95 7.16 11.77
C ALA A 193 -22.36 6.95 12.37
N LYS A 194 -22.55 5.93 13.21
CA LYS A 194 -23.84 5.55 13.78
C LYS A 194 -24.03 6.06 15.21
N CYS A 195 -23.03 5.85 16.07
CA CYS A 195 -23.05 6.27 17.46
C CYS A 195 -21.62 6.57 17.91
N GLY A 196 -21.46 7.57 18.78
CA GLY A 196 -20.15 8.00 19.25
C GLY A 196 -20.20 9.26 20.08
N VAL A 197 -19.04 9.67 20.58
CA VAL A 197 -18.82 10.86 21.38
C VAL A 197 -17.95 11.82 20.59
N MET A 198 -18.25 13.11 20.68
CA MET A 198 -17.43 14.19 20.12
C MET A 198 -16.76 14.93 21.27
N GLU A 199 -15.43 15.00 21.24
CA GLU A 199 -14.61 15.63 22.26
C GLU A 199 -13.78 16.77 21.63
N ASP A 200 -13.70 17.90 22.32
CA ASP A 200 -12.80 18.99 21.94
C ASP A 200 -11.38 18.65 22.43
N VAL A 201 -10.40 18.77 21.54
CA VAL A 201 -8.97 18.55 21.84
C VAL A 201 -8.35 19.91 22.20
N ASP A 202 -7.56 19.94 23.27
CA ASP A 202 -6.76 21.10 23.71
C ASP A 202 -7.53 22.36 24.16
N ARG A 203 -8.73 22.23 24.76
CA ARG A 203 -9.43 23.37 25.40
C ARG A 203 -9.10 23.61 26.87
N ASP A 204 -8.35 22.73 27.52
CA ASP A 204 -8.15 22.79 28.98
C ASP A 204 -7.08 23.81 29.41
N SER A 205 -6.42 24.49 28.48
CA SER A 205 -5.37 25.48 28.81
C SER A 205 -5.53 26.72 27.95
N ALA A 206 -6.07 27.78 28.54
CA ALA A 206 -5.92 29.11 27.98
C ALA A 206 -4.42 29.43 27.94
N PRO A 207 -3.81 29.70 26.77
CA PRO A 207 -2.36 29.91 26.67
C PRO A 207 -1.87 31.09 27.50
N HIS A 208 -2.77 32.04 27.78
CA HIS A 208 -2.55 33.16 28.66
C HIS A 208 -3.79 33.39 29.52
N SER A 209 -3.58 33.78 30.78
CA SER A 209 -4.64 34.36 31.60
C SER A 209 -5.29 35.53 30.85
N PRO A 210 -6.60 35.74 30.96
CA PRO A 210 -7.24 36.89 30.33
C PRO A 210 -6.54 38.18 30.78
N PRO A 211 -6.33 39.16 29.87
CA PRO A 211 -5.64 40.42 30.20
C PRO A 211 -6.41 41.27 31.22
N TYR A 212 -7.70 40.95 31.40
CA TYR A 212 -8.56 41.55 32.39
C TYR A 212 -8.82 40.54 33.51
N PRO A 213 -8.71 40.94 34.79
CA PRO A 213 -9.17 40.11 35.88
C PRO A 213 -10.66 39.85 35.70
N ILE A 214 -11.08 38.60 35.94
CA ILE A 214 -12.50 38.26 35.99
C ILE A 214 -13.13 39.17 37.06
N PRO A 215 -14.10 40.04 36.72
CA PRO A 215 -14.71 40.92 37.69
C PRO A 215 -15.35 40.07 38.80
N GLN A 216 -15.06 40.40 40.04
CA GLN A 216 -15.74 39.79 41.18
C GLN A 216 -17.20 40.23 41.10
N CYS A 217 -18.09 39.34 40.66
CA CYS A 217 -19.53 39.56 40.72
C CYS A 217 -19.97 39.49 42.18
N THR A 218 -19.88 40.62 42.88
CA THR A 218 -20.56 40.83 44.16
C THR A 218 -21.95 41.36 43.88
N LEU A 219 -22.95 40.90 44.63
CA LEU A 219 -24.25 41.58 44.68
C LEU A 219 -24.00 43.02 45.15
N GLU A 220 -24.41 44.03 44.37
CA GLU A 220 -24.27 45.44 44.75
C GLU A 220 -24.97 45.74 46.07
N ASP A 221 -26.08 45.04 46.35
CA ASP A 221 -26.84 45.16 47.59
C ASP A 221 -27.53 43.81 47.90
N SER A 222 -26.88 42.98 48.70
CA SER A 222 -27.46 41.70 49.13
C SER A 222 -28.69 41.89 50.01
N ASP A 223 -28.75 42.99 50.75
CA ASP A 223 -29.82 43.27 51.71
C ASP A 223 -31.09 43.73 51.00
N ALA A 224 -30.97 44.52 49.93
CA ALA A 224 -32.11 44.87 49.08
C ALA A 224 -32.72 43.64 48.40
N VAL A 225 -31.89 42.72 47.90
CA VAL A 225 -32.37 41.46 47.29
C VAL A 225 -33.08 40.58 48.32
N LEU A 226 -32.54 40.48 49.55
CA LEU A 226 -33.19 39.75 50.64
C LEU A 226 -34.51 40.40 51.09
N THR A 227 -34.58 41.73 51.09
CA THR A 227 -35.79 42.46 51.47
C THR A 227 -36.88 42.28 50.42
N ALA A 228 -36.56 42.46 49.14
CA ALA A 228 -37.49 42.21 48.03
C ALA A 228 -38.00 40.76 48.01
N ALA A 229 -37.13 39.77 48.28
CA ALA A 229 -37.53 38.37 48.37
C ALA A 229 -38.48 38.08 49.54
N ARG A 230 -38.30 38.76 50.68
CA ARG A 230 -39.18 38.64 51.86
C ARG A 230 -40.55 39.28 51.62
N GLU A 231 -40.58 40.45 50.99
CA GLU A 231 -41.83 41.15 50.65
C GLU A 231 -42.67 40.35 49.65
N HIS A 232 -42.02 39.72 48.66
CA HIS A 232 -42.72 38.90 47.66
C HIS A 232 -43.22 37.54 48.21
N HIS A 233 -42.75 37.11 49.39
CA HIS A 233 -43.20 35.88 50.06
C HIS A 233 -44.36 36.11 51.05
N LEU A 234 -44.72 37.38 51.30
CA LEU A 234 -45.77 37.79 52.23
C LEU A 234 -47.05 38.31 51.53
N GLN A 235 -47.12 38.21 50.20
CA GLN A 235 -48.34 38.36 49.40
C GLN A 235 -48.96 36.99 49.10
#